data_AF-A0A9X3MBF1-F1
#
_entry.id   AF-A0A9X3MBF1-F1
#
_cell.length_a   1.000
_cell.length_b   1.000
_cell.length_c   1.000
_cell.angle_alpha   90.00
_cell.angle_beta   90.00
_cell.angle_gamma   90.00
#
_symmetry.space_group_name_H-M   'P 1'
#
loop_
_entity.id
_entity.type
_entity.pdbx_description
1 polymer ?
#
loop_
_entity_poly.entity_id
_entity_poly.type
_entity_poly.pdbx_seq_one_letter_code
_entity_poly.pdbx_strand_id
1 'polypeptide(L)'
;MFEELEQEAESTDEPSRVWWQWWAPIAMAAVFVGLPPATYQFVSGTILLILMVVLTVAIALVDGATFRASWTIFCVAGLAYVAAMSLYFNEGTWIYLPVVVLLAWAASRLGAVVGSKAGKS
;
A
#
# COMPACT_ATOMS: atom_id res chain seq x y z
N MET A 1 -1.38 -23.48 33.64
CA MET A 1 -1.60 -22.01 33.67
C MET A 1 -0.41 -21.19 33.17
N PHE A 2 0.85 -21.40 33.62
CA PHE A 2 2.01 -20.73 32.98
C PHE A 2 2.49 -21.44 31.71
N GLU A 3 2.48 -22.79 31.69
CA GLU A 3 2.82 -23.58 30.48
C GLU A 3 1.81 -23.39 29.34
N GLU A 4 0.54 -23.10 29.63
CA GLU A 4 -0.49 -22.79 28.62
C GLU A 4 -0.26 -21.41 27.98
N LEU A 5 0.32 -20.45 28.72
CA LEU A 5 0.69 -19.13 28.19
C LEU A 5 1.96 -19.18 27.34
N GLU A 6 2.90 -20.08 27.65
CA GLU A 6 4.08 -20.34 26.79
C GLU A 6 3.68 -21.06 25.49
N GLN A 7 2.74 -22.01 25.54
CA GLN A 7 2.21 -22.68 24.34
C GLN A 7 1.37 -21.76 23.43
N GLU A 8 0.65 -20.78 23.97
CA GLU A 8 -0.02 -19.75 23.16
C GLU A 8 0.98 -18.76 22.54
N ALA A 9 2.10 -18.48 23.22
CA ALA A 9 3.16 -17.64 22.68
C ALA A 9 3.96 -18.32 21.55
N GLU A 10 4.11 -19.64 21.59
CA GLU A 10 4.88 -20.42 20.61
C GLU A 10 4.06 -20.86 19.37
N SER A 11 2.73 -20.64 19.36
CA SER A 11 1.85 -20.99 18.23
C SER A 11 1.34 -19.81 17.41
N THR A 12 1.73 -18.58 17.76
CA THR A 12 1.50 -17.40 16.91
C THR A 12 2.73 -17.14 16.04
N ASP A 13 3.21 -18.17 15.36
CA ASP A 13 4.06 -17.98 14.19
C ASP A 13 3.12 -17.53 13.06
N GLU A 14 2.63 -16.28 13.15
CA GLU A 14 1.94 -15.63 12.05
C GLU A 14 2.83 -15.81 10.82
N PRO A 15 2.32 -16.32 9.69
CA PRO A 15 3.15 -16.61 8.53
C PRO A 15 3.87 -15.33 8.12
N SER A 16 5.15 -15.25 8.50
CA SER A 16 5.97 -14.09 8.20
C SER A 16 6.01 -13.94 6.68
N ARG A 17 5.73 -12.72 6.20
CA ARG A 17 5.71 -12.46 4.76
C ARG A 17 7.06 -12.87 4.18
N VAL A 18 7.08 -13.93 3.37
CA VAL A 18 8.26 -14.37 2.62
C VAL A 18 8.78 -13.17 1.82
N TRP A 19 10.09 -13.00 1.70
CA TRP A 19 10.72 -11.78 1.16
C TRP A 19 10.09 -11.23 -0.14
N TRP A 20 9.60 -12.10 -1.03
CA TRP A 20 8.92 -11.69 -2.27
C TRP A 20 7.55 -11.02 -2.05
N GLN A 21 6.84 -11.32 -0.95
CA GLN A 21 5.54 -10.72 -0.59
C GLN A 21 5.64 -9.26 -0.12
N TRP A 22 6.86 -8.72 -0.01
CA TRP A 22 7.12 -7.31 0.31
C TRP A 22 7.15 -6.40 -0.92
N TRP A 23 7.01 -6.93 -2.14
CA TRP A 23 7.08 -6.10 -3.35
C TRP A 23 6.04 -4.97 -3.33
N ALA A 24 4.82 -5.22 -2.86
CA ALA A 24 3.72 -4.26 -2.90
C ALA A 24 3.93 -3.07 -1.95
N PRO A 25 4.23 -3.26 -0.65
CA PRO A 25 4.56 -2.13 0.23
C PRO A 25 5.84 -1.40 -0.22
N ILE A 26 6.84 -2.10 -0.74
CA ILE A 26 8.05 -1.46 -1.30
C ILE A 26 7.69 -0.60 -2.51
N ALA A 27 6.89 -1.11 -3.44
CA ALA A 27 6.43 -0.37 -4.61
C ALA A 27 5.60 0.85 -4.20
N MET A 28 4.72 0.71 -3.20
CA MET A 28 3.94 1.83 -2.68
C MET A 28 4.84 2.92 -2.10
N ALA A 29 5.83 2.55 -1.29
CA ALA A 29 6.82 3.49 -0.77
C ALA A 29 7.61 4.16 -1.90
N ALA A 30 8.00 3.42 -2.93
CA ALA A 30 8.70 3.96 -4.09
C ALA A 30 7.85 4.98 -4.88
N VAL A 31 6.54 4.76 -5.00
CA VAL A 31 5.61 5.72 -5.64
C VAL A 31 5.55 7.05 -4.89
N PHE A 32 5.56 7.03 -3.56
CA PHE A 32 5.44 8.25 -2.78
C PHE A 32 6.78 8.94 -2.50
N VAL A 33 7.85 8.18 -2.27
CA VAL A 33 9.16 8.73 -1.87
C VAL A 33 10.10 8.85 -3.07
N GLY A 34 10.10 7.87 -3.98
CA GLY A 34 11.04 7.83 -5.10
C GLY A 34 10.55 8.53 -6.37
N LEU A 35 9.26 8.41 -6.68
CA LEU A 35 8.70 8.96 -7.93
C LEU A 35 8.77 10.50 -8.00
N PRO A 36 8.45 11.28 -6.93
CA PRO A 36 8.48 12.73 -7.02
C PRO A 36 9.85 13.29 -7.42
N PRO A 37 10.98 12.99 -6.73
CA PRO A 37 12.27 13.53 -7.11
C PRO A 37 12.75 13.05 -8.49
N ALA A 38 12.29 11.88 -8.96
CA ALA A 38 12.64 11.36 -10.27
C ALA A 38 11.91 12.05 -11.44
N THR A 39 10.73 12.63 -11.19
CA THR A 39 9.82 13.07 -12.26
C THR A 39 9.41 14.54 -12.21
N TYR A 40 9.61 15.25 -11.10
CA TYR A 40 9.11 16.62 -10.92
C TYR A 40 9.62 17.64 -11.95
N GLN A 41 10.77 17.37 -12.59
CA GLN A 41 11.34 18.22 -13.64
C GLN A 41 10.64 18.05 -15.00
N PHE A 42 9.86 16.98 -15.18
CA PHE A 42 9.29 16.59 -16.46
C PHE A 42 7.76 16.72 -16.51
N VAL A 43 7.10 16.80 -15.36
CA VAL A 43 5.63 16.86 -15.26
C VAL A 43 5.18 17.92 -14.25
N SER A 44 3.97 18.45 -14.44
CA SER A 44 3.37 19.36 -13.46
C SER A 44 2.99 18.61 -12.17
N GLY A 45 2.89 19.35 -11.05
CA GLY A 45 2.49 18.77 -9.76
C GLY A 45 1.13 18.06 -9.81
N THR A 46 0.17 18.58 -10.58
CA THR A 46 -1.14 17.94 -10.78
C THR A 46 -1.00 16.60 -11.51
N ILE A 47 -0.19 16.54 -12.58
CA ILE A 47 0.04 15.30 -13.31
C ILE A 47 0.74 14.26 -12.41
N LEU A 48 1.73 14.71 -11.63
CA LEU A 48 2.41 13.85 -10.67
C LEU A 48 1.45 13.27 -9.62
N LEU A 49 0.57 14.10 -9.06
CA LEU A 49 -0.44 13.66 -8.09
C LEU A 49 -1.38 12.61 -8.70
N ILE A 50 -1.89 12.85 -9.92
CA ILE A 50 -2.75 11.89 -10.64
C ILE A 50 -1.99 10.57 -10.86
N LEU A 51 -0.74 10.64 -11.31
CA LEU A 51 0.09 9.46 -11.56
C LEU A 51 0.28 8.64 -10.28
N MET A 52 0.56 9.30 -9.15
CA MET A 52 0.73 8.65 -7.86
C MET A 52 -0.57 7.93 -7.44
N VAL A 53 -1.73 8.57 -7.57
CA VAL A 53 -3.03 7.96 -7.26
C VAL A 53 -3.31 6.74 -8.15
N VAL A 54 -3.06 6.85 -9.46
CA VAL A 54 -3.25 5.74 -10.41
C VAL A 54 -2.36 4.57 -10.05
N LEU A 55 -1.08 4.82 -9.74
CA LEU A 55 -0.14 3.78 -9.33
C LEU A 55 -0.52 3.16 -7.98
N THR A 56 -0.98 3.95 -7.00
CA THR A 56 -1.51 3.44 -5.73
C THR A 56 -2.65 2.45 -5.96
N VAL A 57 -3.63 2.82 -6.79
CA VAL A 57 -4.77 1.96 -7.11
C VAL A 57 -4.30 0.68 -7.81
N ALA A 58 -3.41 0.81 -8.80
CA ALA A 58 -2.89 -0.34 -9.55
C ALA A 58 -2.13 -1.33 -8.63
N ILE A 59 -1.20 -0.82 -7.80
CA ILE A 59 -0.42 -1.63 -6.87
C ILE A 59 -1.34 -2.32 -5.86
N ALA A 60 -2.26 -1.57 -5.25
CA ALA A 60 -3.17 -2.12 -4.25
C ALA A 60 -4.11 -3.18 -4.85
N LEU A 61 -4.59 -2.99 -6.08
CA LEU A 61 -5.42 -3.96 -6.78
C LEU A 61 -4.64 -5.25 -7.08
N VAL A 62 -3.41 -5.14 -7.59
CA VAL A 62 -2.55 -6.30 -7.88
C VAL A 62 -2.15 -7.03 -6.58
N ASP A 63 -1.80 -6.30 -5.52
CA ASP A 63 -1.50 -6.87 -4.20
C ASP A 63 -2.72 -7.64 -3.66
N GLY A 64 -3.89 -7.02 -3.68
CA GLY A 64 -5.14 -7.64 -3.23
C GLY A 64 -5.50 -8.90 -4.03
N ALA A 65 -5.31 -8.87 -5.36
CA ALA A 65 -5.54 -10.01 -6.24
C ALA A 65 -4.56 -11.16 -6.01
N THR A 66 -3.35 -10.87 -5.53
CA THR A 66 -2.28 -11.86 -5.33
C THR A 66 -2.30 -12.46 -3.91
N PHE A 67 -2.51 -11.66 -2.87
CA PHE A 67 -2.23 -12.06 -1.48
C PHE A 67 -3.40 -11.94 -0.50
N ARG A 68 -4.60 -11.58 -0.95
CA ARG A 68 -5.77 -11.15 -0.14
C ARG A 68 -5.66 -9.71 0.33
N ALA A 69 -6.81 -9.10 0.62
CA ALA A 69 -6.86 -7.72 1.14
C ALA A 69 -6.11 -7.63 2.47
N SER A 70 -5.09 -6.76 2.54
CA SER A 70 -4.22 -6.61 3.71
C SER A 70 -4.25 -5.19 4.26
N TRP A 71 -4.16 -5.05 5.58
CA TRP A 71 -4.06 -3.73 6.24
C TRP A 71 -2.71 -3.05 5.99
N THR A 72 -1.67 -3.82 5.67
CA THR A 72 -0.32 -3.32 5.43
C THR A 72 -0.29 -2.31 4.28
N ILE A 73 -0.95 -2.59 3.17
CA ILE A 73 -0.91 -1.71 1.98
C ILE A 73 -1.56 -0.35 2.27
N PHE A 74 -2.61 -0.34 3.10
CA PHE A 74 -3.31 0.86 3.57
C PHE A 74 -2.40 1.70 4.48
N CYS A 75 -1.77 1.07 5.48
CA CYS A 75 -0.88 1.77 6.40
C CYS A 75 0.34 2.35 5.67
N VAL A 76 0.94 1.58 4.75
CA VAL A 76 2.11 2.03 3.97
C VAL A 76 1.72 3.17 3.02
N ALA A 77 0.58 3.10 2.35
CA ALA A 77 0.11 4.21 1.50
C ALA A 77 -0.06 5.51 2.30
N GLY A 78 -0.67 5.44 3.49
CA GLY A 78 -0.84 6.59 4.37
C GLY A 78 0.49 7.16 4.87
N LEU A 79 1.36 6.31 5.43
CA LEU A 79 2.65 6.73 5.96
C LEU A 79 3.57 7.29 4.86
N ALA A 80 3.60 6.64 3.69
CA ALA A 80 4.41 7.09 2.58
C ALA A 80 3.87 8.41 1.99
N TYR A 81 2.54 8.60 1.95
CA TYR A 81 1.95 9.90 1.57
C TYR A 81 2.35 11.01 2.54
N VAL A 82 2.29 10.77 3.85
CA VAL A 82 2.72 11.74 4.86
C VAL A 82 4.20 12.08 4.67
N ALA A 83 5.05 11.08 4.44
CA ALA A 83 6.47 11.30 4.16
C ALA A 83 6.68 12.16 2.90
N ALA A 84 5.98 11.84 1.81
CA ALA A 84 6.03 12.61 0.57
C ALA A 84 5.56 14.06 0.76
N MET A 85 4.51 14.26 1.56
CA MET A 85 4.01 15.59 1.90
C MET A 85 5.07 16.42 2.62
N SER A 86 5.73 15.85 3.64
CA SER A 86 6.79 16.54 4.38
C SER A 86 8.04 16.85 3.54
N LEU A 87 8.30 16.05 2.49
CA LEU A 87 9.51 16.18 1.67
C LEU A 87 9.31 17.06 0.42
N TYR A 88 8.15 16.99 -0.22
CA TYR A 88 7.98 17.47 -1.60
C TYR A 88 6.75 18.34 -1.83
N PHE A 89 5.69 18.19 -1.02
CA PHE A 89 4.42 18.88 -1.27
C PHE A 89 4.12 19.95 -0.21
N ASN A 90 3.22 20.86 -0.54
CA ASN A 90 2.74 21.85 0.41
C ASN A 90 1.83 21.20 1.47
N GLU A 91 1.77 21.76 2.68
CA GLU A 91 0.91 21.23 3.75
C GLU A 91 -0.55 21.07 3.32
N GLY A 92 -1.06 22.01 2.53
CA GLY A 92 -2.42 21.96 1.95
C GLY A 92 -2.75 20.71 1.11
N THR A 93 -1.79 19.86 0.75
CA THR A 93 -2.09 18.57 0.09
C THR A 93 -2.60 17.51 1.07
N TRP A 94 -2.61 17.77 2.38
CA TRP A 94 -3.13 16.84 3.39
C TRP A 94 -4.55 16.33 3.07
N ILE A 95 -5.36 17.14 2.37
CA ILE A 95 -6.73 16.79 1.95
C ILE A 95 -6.79 15.54 1.06
N TYR A 96 -5.70 15.20 0.36
CA TYR A 96 -5.64 14.02 -0.51
C TYR A 96 -5.24 12.74 0.23
N LEU A 97 -4.68 12.86 1.44
CA LEU A 97 -4.32 11.71 2.27
C LEU A 97 -5.51 10.76 2.49
N PRO A 98 -6.68 11.20 2.98
CA PRO A 98 -7.82 10.30 3.15
C PRO A 98 -8.27 9.67 1.83
N VAL A 99 -8.17 10.40 0.72
CA VAL A 99 -8.53 9.90 -0.62
C VAL A 99 -7.60 8.76 -1.05
N VAL A 100 -6.29 8.97 -0.98
CA VAL A 100 -5.28 7.96 -1.33
C VAL A 100 -5.45 6.70 -0.49
N VAL A 101 -5.66 6.88 0.81
CA VAL A 101 -5.80 5.80 1.79
C VAL A 101 -7.07 4.99 1.54
N LEU A 102 -8.21 5.64 1.30
CA LEU A 102 -9.47 4.96 0.95
C LEU A 102 -9.40 4.25 -0.40
N LEU A 103 -8.73 4.86 -1.38
CA LEU A 103 -8.53 4.24 -2.69
C LEU A 103 -7.65 2.99 -2.59
N ALA A 104 -6.55 3.04 -1.83
CA ALA A 104 -5.71 1.87 -1.60
C ALA A 104 -6.51 0.73 -0.94
N TRP A 105 -7.33 1.05 0.07
CA TRP A 105 -8.19 0.06 0.73
C TRP A 105 -9.23 -0.53 -0.22
N ALA A 106 -9.97 0.31 -0.95
CA ALA A 106 -11.00 -0.12 -1.87
C ALA A 106 -10.42 -0.96 -3.02
N ALA A 107 -9.28 -0.53 -3.59
CA ALA A 107 -8.59 -1.25 -4.64
C ALA A 107 -8.08 -2.62 -4.16
N SER A 108 -7.51 -2.71 -2.96
CA SER A 108 -7.08 -3.99 -2.38
C SER A 108 -8.24 -4.96 -2.16
N ARG A 109 -9.39 -4.47 -1.68
CA ARG A 109 -10.62 -5.25 -1.55
C ARG A 109 -11.13 -5.75 -2.90
N LEU A 110 -11.17 -4.87 -3.91
CA LEU A 110 -11.57 -5.24 -5.27
C LEU A 110 -10.62 -6.27 -5.88
N GLY A 111 -9.32 -6.07 -5.71
CA GLY A 111 -8.29 -7.03 -6.11
C GLY A 111 -8.55 -8.42 -5.54
N ALA A 112 -8.81 -8.52 -4.23
CA ALA A 112 -9.08 -9.79 -3.57
C ALA A 112 -10.32 -10.51 -4.14
N VAL A 113 -11.38 -9.76 -4.50
CA VAL A 113 -12.56 -10.32 -5.16
C VAL A 113 -12.22 -10.84 -6.56
N VAL A 114 -11.42 -10.09 -7.32
CA VAL A 114 -10.98 -10.48 -8.68
C VAL A 114 -10.10 -11.74 -8.62
N GLY A 115 -9.11 -11.77 -7.74
CA GLY A 115 -8.22 -12.92 -7.56
C GLY A 115 -8.98 -14.19 -7.14
N SER A 116 -9.97 -14.06 -6.25
CA SER A 116 -10.82 -15.18 -5.83
C SER A 116 -11.66 -15.77 -6.96
N LYS A 117 -12.12 -14.94 -7.92
CA LYS A 117 -12.84 -15.42 -9.10
C LYS A 117 -11.93 -16.11 -10.11
N ALA A 118 -10.70 -15.62 -10.28
CA ALA A 118 -9.74 -16.18 -11.22
C ALA A 118 -9.22 -17.57 -10.81
N GLY A 119 -9.11 -17.85 -9.51
CA GLY A 119 -8.68 -19.16 -8.99
C GLY A 119 -9.74 -20.27 -9.01
N LYS A 120 -10.95 -20.02 -9.54
CA LYS A 120 -12.05 -21.00 -9.63
C LYS A 120 -12.21 -21.63 -11.03
N SER A 121 -11.14 -21.65 -11.83
CA SER A 121 -11.14 -22.24 -13.18
C SER A 121 -10.65 -23.68 -13.14
#